data_AF-A0AAD4XHE3-F1
#
_entry.id   AF-A0AAD4XHE3-F1
#
_cell.length_a   1.000
_cell.length_b   1.000
_cell.length_c   1.000
_cell.angle_alpha   90.00
_cell.angle_beta   90.00
_cell.angle_gamma   90.00
#
_symmetry.space_group_name_H-M   'P 1'
#
loop_
_entity.id
_entity.type
_entity.pdbx_description
1 polymer ?
#
loop_
_entity_poly.entity_id
_entity_poly.type
_entity_poly.pdbx_seq_one_letter_code
_entity_poly.pdbx_strand_id
1 'polypeptide(L)'
;MAAQGSTVCKICMEPGNEMRNTTNKCSHSYCTKCIGKHIATKVQENITLITCPEFNCKERLEPHSCKDIISGAVLYLWEISLCESLRPVSDTVLRGDQDKLLVQLAEKKKWKKCPGCKYYVERTMGCLHIICRCGSEFCYGCGATWSDTHEAECKRV
;
A
#
# COMPACT_ATOMS: atom_id res chain seq x y z
N MET A 1 -28.97 -22.78 7.91
CA MET A 1 -29.80 -21.81 8.67
C MET A 1 -29.89 -20.54 7.85
N ALA A 2 -31.10 -20.10 7.52
CA ALA A 2 -31.39 -19.06 6.53
C ALA A 2 -31.03 -17.66 7.04
N ALA A 3 -30.21 -16.91 6.29
CA ALA A 3 -29.98 -15.49 6.55
C ALA A 3 -31.08 -14.69 5.85
N GLN A 4 -32.05 -14.24 6.65
CA GLN A 4 -33.11 -13.34 6.21
C GLN A 4 -32.48 -12.00 5.78
N GLY A 5 -32.75 -11.56 4.57
CA GLY A 5 -32.29 -10.27 4.05
C GLY A 5 -32.83 -9.13 4.92
N SER A 6 -31.94 -8.41 5.59
CA SER A 6 -32.30 -7.28 6.44
C SER A 6 -32.77 -6.12 5.56
N THR A 7 -34.00 -5.65 5.76
CA THR A 7 -34.60 -4.47 5.08
C THR A 7 -34.23 -3.14 5.74
N VAL A 8 -33.45 -3.21 6.83
CA VAL A 8 -32.98 -2.06 7.60
C VAL A 8 -31.46 -2.02 7.54
N CYS A 9 -30.94 -0.83 7.25
CA CYS A 9 -29.51 -0.60 7.18
C CYS A 9 -28.90 -0.69 8.58
N LYS A 10 -27.94 -1.59 8.79
CA LYS A 10 -27.30 -1.76 10.12
C LYS A 10 -26.36 -0.62 10.54
N ILE A 11 -26.07 0.33 9.64
CA ILE A 11 -25.23 1.51 9.95
C ILE A 11 -26.08 2.68 10.44
N CYS A 12 -27.15 3.02 9.73
CA CYS A 12 -28.01 4.16 10.09
C CYS A 12 -29.30 3.76 10.81
N MET A 13 -29.59 2.45 10.92
CA MET A 13 -30.81 1.89 11.51
C MET A 13 -32.12 2.31 10.82
N GLU A 14 -32.05 2.87 9.62
CA GLU A 14 -33.23 3.28 8.84
C GLU A 14 -33.57 2.29 7.71
N PRO A 15 -34.86 2.15 7.35
CA PRO A 15 -35.27 1.43 6.15
C PRO A 15 -34.80 2.18 4.89
N GLY A 16 -34.17 1.48 3.97
CA GLY A 16 -33.59 2.07 2.76
C GLY A 16 -34.23 1.51 1.49
N ASN A 17 -34.65 2.38 0.57
CA ASN A 17 -35.23 1.98 -0.72
C ASN A 17 -34.19 1.33 -1.65
N GLU A 18 -32.90 1.52 -1.37
CA GLU A 18 -31.78 1.08 -2.21
C GLU A 18 -30.76 0.34 -1.33
N MET A 19 -31.15 -0.81 -0.82
CA MET A 19 -30.25 -1.71 -0.10
C MET A 19 -29.45 -2.53 -1.10
N ARG A 20 -28.13 -2.42 -1.04
CA ARG A 20 -27.24 -3.14 -1.96
C ARG A 20 -26.31 -4.04 -1.17
N ASN A 21 -26.04 -5.22 -1.73
CA ASN A 21 -25.07 -6.16 -1.19
C ASN A 21 -23.65 -5.59 -1.32
N THR A 22 -22.86 -5.71 -0.25
CA THR A 22 -21.46 -5.25 -0.28
C THR A 22 -20.61 -6.04 -1.25
N THR A 23 -20.87 -7.34 -1.44
CA THR A 23 -20.23 -8.20 -2.44
C THR A 23 -21.17 -9.37 -2.81
N ASN A 24 -20.83 -10.15 -3.84
CA ASN A 24 -21.49 -11.45 -4.10
C ASN A 24 -21.07 -12.56 -3.13
N LYS A 25 -20.15 -12.27 -2.20
CA LYS A 25 -19.56 -13.24 -1.27
C LYS A 25 -20.01 -13.02 0.18
N CYS A 26 -20.70 -11.91 0.48
CA CYS A 26 -21.37 -11.70 1.76
C CYS A 26 -22.82 -11.25 1.54
N SER A 27 -23.74 -11.72 2.39
CA SER A 27 -25.17 -11.35 2.35
C SER A 27 -25.48 -10.07 3.14
N HIS A 28 -24.46 -9.25 3.43
CA HIS A 28 -24.63 -8.01 4.18
C HIS A 28 -25.03 -6.88 3.24
N SER A 29 -26.12 -6.19 3.58
CA SER A 29 -26.67 -5.09 2.81
C SER A 29 -26.70 -3.81 3.63
N TYR A 30 -26.35 -2.71 2.98
CA TYR A 30 -26.35 -1.38 3.58
C TYR A 30 -26.97 -0.38 2.60
N CYS A 31 -27.41 0.75 3.13
CA CYS A 31 -27.87 1.86 2.31
C CYS A 31 -26.70 2.40 1.46
N THR A 32 -26.94 2.78 0.20
CA THR A 32 -25.91 3.34 -0.71
C THR A 32 -25.18 4.53 -0.08
N LYS A 33 -25.91 5.43 0.59
CA LYS A 33 -25.32 6.56 1.32
C LYS A 33 -24.37 6.13 2.44
N CYS A 34 -24.71 5.06 3.15
CA CYS A 34 -24.01 4.58 4.33
C CYS A 34 -22.71 3.88 3.92
N ILE A 35 -22.79 2.97 2.95
CA ILE A 35 -21.60 2.28 2.45
C ILE A 35 -20.70 3.24 1.66
N GLY A 36 -21.28 4.19 0.91
CA GLY A 36 -20.52 5.24 0.24
C GLY A 36 -19.75 6.13 1.22
N LYS A 37 -20.38 6.54 2.33
CA LYS A 37 -19.68 7.26 3.42
C LYS A 37 -18.59 6.42 4.07
N HIS A 38 -18.86 5.15 4.39
CA HIS A 38 -17.85 4.24 4.95
C HIS A 38 -16.62 4.14 4.04
N ILE A 39 -16.84 3.89 2.75
CA ILE A 39 -15.76 3.84 1.75
C ILE A 39 -15.02 5.18 1.70
N ALA A 40 -15.74 6.30 1.58
CA ALA A 40 -15.14 7.62 1.50
C ALA A 40 -14.27 7.95 2.74
N THR A 41 -14.77 7.67 3.94
CA THR A 41 -14.01 7.85 5.18
C THR A 41 -12.78 6.97 5.21
N LYS A 42 -12.88 5.69 4.82
CA LYS A 42 -11.72 4.79 4.80
C LYS A 42 -10.67 5.21 3.77
N VAL A 43 -11.07 5.67 2.59
CA VAL A 43 -10.16 6.28 1.60
C VAL A 43 -9.49 7.54 2.16
N GLN A 44 -10.25 8.41 2.83
CA GLN A 44 -9.72 9.63 3.47
C GLN A 44 -8.75 9.32 4.61
N GLU A 45 -8.95 8.23 5.35
CA GLU A 45 -8.02 7.71 6.35
C GLU A 45 -6.82 6.96 5.74
N ASN A 46 -6.65 7.01 4.42
CA ASN A 46 -5.57 6.33 3.68
C ASN A 46 -5.63 4.79 3.81
N ILE A 47 -6.79 4.23 4.10
CA ILE A 47 -7.00 2.78 4.22
C ILE A 47 -7.43 2.24 2.85
N THR A 48 -6.53 1.50 2.20
CA THR A 48 -6.77 0.89 0.88
C THR A 48 -7.51 -0.44 0.95
N LEU A 49 -7.35 -1.16 2.07
CA LEU A 49 -8.00 -2.42 2.35
C LEU A 49 -9.35 -2.18 3.03
N ILE A 50 -10.34 -1.78 2.24
CA ILE A 50 -11.69 -1.52 2.74
C ILE A 50 -12.45 -2.84 2.81
N THR A 51 -12.89 -3.18 4.02
CA THR A 51 -13.66 -4.39 4.31
C THR A 51 -15.12 -4.07 4.57
N CYS A 52 -15.95 -5.10 4.49
CA CYS A 52 -17.34 -5.04 4.89
C CYS A 52 -17.47 -4.50 6.33
N PRO A 53 -18.38 -3.54 6.61
CA PRO A 53 -18.54 -2.94 7.94
C PRO A 53 -19.01 -3.90 9.05
N GLU A 54 -19.30 -5.16 8.75
CA GLU A 54 -19.88 -6.10 9.70
C GLU A 54 -18.85 -6.70 10.67
N PHE A 55 -19.25 -6.90 11.92
CA PHE A 55 -18.44 -7.51 12.98
C PHE A 55 -18.22 -9.01 12.68
N ASN A 56 -17.11 -9.34 12.01
CA ASN A 56 -16.65 -10.65 11.51
C ASN A 56 -16.73 -10.88 9.99
N CYS A 57 -17.08 -9.87 9.19
CA CYS A 57 -17.00 -9.99 7.74
C CYS A 57 -15.65 -9.44 7.23
N LYS A 58 -14.74 -10.32 6.83
CA LYS A 58 -13.43 -9.94 6.26
C LYS A 58 -13.45 -9.76 4.75
N GLU A 59 -14.63 -9.77 4.13
CA GLU A 59 -14.77 -9.61 2.69
C GLU A 59 -14.28 -8.22 2.25
N ARG A 60 -13.36 -8.22 1.29
CA ARG A 60 -12.78 -7.02 0.70
C ARG A 60 -13.71 -6.43 -0.34
N LEU A 61 -13.90 -5.11 -0.27
CA LEU A 61 -14.62 -4.36 -1.28
C LEU A 61 -13.67 -3.98 -2.41
N GLU A 62 -14.12 -4.17 -3.64
CA GLU A 62 -13.36 -3.78 -4.84
C GLU A 62 -13.92 -2.47 -5.41
N PRO A 63 -13.07 -1.52 -5.83
CA PRO A 63 -13.50 -0.23 -6.38
C PRO A 63 -14.48 -0.39 -7.54
N HIS A 64 -14.23 -1.38 -8.42
CA HIS A 64 -15.08 -1.65 -9.58
C HIS A 64 -16.52 -2.01 -9.18
N SER A 65 -16.70 -2.77 -8.09
CA SER A 65 -18.02 -3.15 -7.59
C SER A 65 -18.75 -2.01 -6.89
N CYS A 66 -18.03 -0.96 -6.49
CA CYS A 66 -18.57 0.19 -5.76
C CYS A 66 -18.66 1.48 -6.60
N LYS A 67 -18.29 1.44 -7.89
CA LYS A 67 -18.27 2.60 -8.79
C LYS A 67 -19.59 3.37 -8.88
N ASP A 68 -20.72 2.66 -8.78
CA ASP A 68 -22.06 3.24 -8.87
C ASP A 68 -22.53 3.86 -7.54
N ILE A 69 -21.73 3.72 -6.47
CA ILE A 69 -22.09 4.14 -5.11
C ILE A 69 -21.25 5.34 -4.64
N ILE A 70 -19.99 5.40 -5.09
CA ILE A 70 -19.04 6.43 -4.70
C ILE A 70 -18.84 7.44 -5.82
N SER A 71 -18.52 8.69 -5.47
CA SER A 71 -18.21 9.72 -6.45
C SER A 71 -16.92 9.38 -7.20
N GLY A 72 -16.80 9.81 -8.47
CA GLY A 72 -15.60 9.58 -9.28
C GLY A 72 -14.29 10.03 -8.62
N ALA A 73 -14.33 11.09 -7.80
CA ALA A 73 -13.17 11.52 -7.02
C ALA A 73 -12.75 10.49 -5.95
N VAL A 74 -13.71 9.86 -5.24
CA VAL A 74 -13.43 8.83 -4.24
C VAL A 74 -12.94 7.55 -4.93
N LEU A 75 -13.54 7.18 -6.08
CA LEU A 75 -13.08 6.06 -6.90
C LEU A 75 -11.63 6.26 -7.35
N TYR A 76 -11.33 7.42 -7.92
CA TYR A 76 -10.00 7.77 -8.41
C TYR A 76 -8.96 7.77 -7.28
N LEU A 77 -9.27 8.36 -6.12
CA LEU A 77 -8.38 8.33 -4.96
C LEU A 77 -8.17 6.89 -4.44
N TRP A 78 -9.23 6.08 -4.39
CA TRP A 78 -9.11 4.69 -3.96
C TRP A 78 -8.24 3.87 -4.94
N GLU A 79 -8.44 4.03 -6.25
CA GLU A 79 -7.63 3.39 -7.27
C GLU A 79 -6.16 3.84 -7.23
N ILE A 80 -5.90 5.13 -7.00
CA ILE A 80 -4.54 5.65 -6.77
C ILE A 80 -3.93 5.02 -5.52
N SER A 81 -4.63 5.04 -4.38
CA SER A 81 -4.10 4.52 -3.13
C SER A 81 -3.84 3.01 -3.22
N LEU A 82 -4.66 2.26 -3.98
CA LEU A 82 -4.39 0.86 -4.29
C LEU A 82 -3.10 0.68 -5.13
N CYS A 83 -2.87 1.55 -6.10
CA CYS A 83 -1.61 1.62 -6.85
C CYS A 83 -0.41 2.04 -6.00
N GLU A 84 -0.58 2.95 -5.03
CA GLU A 84 0.47 3.35 -4.08
C GLU A 84 0.79 2.23 -3.09
N SER A 85 -0.20 1.45 -2.65
CA SER A 85 0.02 0.27 -1.79
C SER A 85 0.77 -0.88 -2.48
N LEU A 86 0.98 -0.78 -3.79
CA LEU A 86 1.76 -1.72 -4.62
C LEU A 86 3.08 -1.12 -5.13
N ARG A 87 3.52 0.06 -4.65
CA ARG A 87 4.86 0.59 -4.95
C ARG A 87 5.65 0.91 -3.67
N PRO A 88 6.94 0.52 -3.58
CA PRO A 88 7.87 1.21 -2.69
C PRO A 88 7.85 2.69 -3.07
N VAL A 89 7.95 3.57 -2.06
CA VAL A 89 7.90 5.03 -2.16
C VAL A 89 8.94 5.56 -3.16
N SER A 90 8.59 5.54 -4.43
CA SER A 90 9.27 6.23 -5.50
C SER A 90 8.26 6.51 -6.60
N ASP A 91 8.00 7.81 -6.72
CA ASP A 91 7.79 8.45 -8.00
C ASP A 91 6.44 8.16 -8.69
N THR A 92 5.47 9.03 -8.42
CA THR A 92 4.73 9.64 -9.52
C THR A 92 4.33 11.04 -9.11
N VAL A 93 4.65 12.01 -9.97
CA VAL A 93 4.23 13.42 -9.92
C VAL A 93 5.10 14.40 -9.12
N LEU A 94 6.42 14.43 -9.37
CA LEU A 94 7.17 15.71 -9.51
C LEU A 94 8.35 15.49 -10.47
N ARG A 95 8.12 15.69 -11.77
CA ARG A 95 9.22 15.96 -12.71
C ARG A 95 9.88 17.27 -12.28
N GLY A 96 11.15 17.21 -11.86
CA GLY A 96 12.02 18.38 -11.80
C GLY A 96 12.67 18.64 -10.44
N ASP A 97 13.96 18.30 -10.37
CA ASP A 97 15.00 18.98 -9.57
C ASP A 97 15.24 18.57 -8.10
N GLN A 98 14.47 17.66 -7.48
CA GLN A 98 14.74 17.27 -6.07
C GLN A 98 15.76 16.14 -5.85
N ASP A 99 16.12 15.36 -6.88
CA ASP A 99 17.11 14.28 -6.74
C ASP A 99 18.56 14.77 -6.67
N LYS A 100 18.85 16.02 -7.03
CA LYS A 100 20.23 16.55 -6.99
C LYS A 100 20.79 16.59 -5.58
N LEU A 101 19.98 16.99 -4.60
CA LEU A 101 20.39 17.06 -3.19
C LEU A 101 20.68 15.67 -2.62
N LEU A 102 19.84 14.68 -2.96
CA LEU A 102 20.04 13.29 -2.54
C LEU A 102 21.27 12.66 -3.19
N VAL A 103 21.48 12.91 -4.49
CA VAL A 103 22.69 12.45 -5.20
C VAL A 103 23.94 13.10 -4.61
N GLN A 104 23.94 14.41 -4.41
CA GLN A 104 25.09 15.12 -3.82
C GLN A 104 25.37 14.68 -2.38
N LEU A 105 24.34 14.44 -1.58
CA LEU A 105 24.51 13.94 -0.21
C LEU A 105 25.04 12.50 -0.21
N ALA A 106 24.52 11.66 -1.10
CA ALA A 106 24.99 10.28 -1.28
C ALA A 106 26.45 10.23 -1.72
N GLU A 107 26.90 11.12 -2.62
CA GLU A 107 28.30 11.23 -3.03
C GLU A 107 29.18 11.68 -1.85
N LYS A 108 28.76 12.72 -1.12
CA LYS A 108 29.50 13.22 0.06
C LYS A 108 29.65 12.16 1.15
N LYS A 109 28.59 11.40 1.42
CA LYS A 109 28.58 10.34 2.45
C LYS A 109 28.96 8.96 1.92
N LYS A 110 29.34 8.85 0.64
CA LYS A 110 29.66 7.59 -0.07
C LYS A 110 28.61 6.49 0.09
N TRP A 111 27.34 6.86 0.02
CA TRP A 111 26.23 5.90 0.11
C TRP A 111 26.20 4.96 -1.08
N LYS A 112 25.81 3.70 -0.83
CA LYS A 112 25.76 2.66 -1.86
C LYS A 112 24.32 2.35 -2.26
N LYS A 113 24.12 2.10 -3.55
CA LYS A 113 22.82 1.68 -4.07
C LYS A 113 22.63 0.19 -3.86
N CYS A 114 21.43 -0.21 -3.48
CA CYS A 114 21.04 -1.61 -3.44
C CYS A 114 20.97 -2.17 -4.88
N PRO A 115 21.54 -3.35 -5.17
CA PRO A 115 21.46 -3.96 -6.50
C PRO A 115 20.03 -4.39 -6.88
N GLY A 116 19.17 -4.71 -5.90
CA GLY A 116 17.79 -5.12 -6.13
C GLY A 116 16.84 -3.95 -6.41
N CYS A 117 16.83 -2.94 -5.54
CA CYS A 117 15.85 -1.84 -5.61
C CYS A 117 16.44 -0.47 -6.02
N LYS A 118 17.75 -0.37 -6.20
CA LYS A 118 18.50 0.85 -6.61
C LYS A 118 18.42 2.05 -5.64
N TYR A 119 17.80 1.90 -4.47
CA TYR A 119 17.79 2.91 -3.41
C TYR A 119 19.17 3.07 -2.76
N TYR A 120 19.50 4.29 -2.36
CA TYR A 120 20.68 4.59 -1.55
C TYR A 120 20.50 4.05 -0.13
N VAL A 121 21.53 3.37 0.35
CA VAL A 121 21.59 2.87 1.71
C VAL A 121 22.70 3.63 2.44
N GLU A 122 22.37 4.24 3.57
CA GLU A 122 23.34 4.80 4.51
C GLU A 122 23.74 3.72 5.50
N ARG A 123 25.04 3.53 5.72
CA ARG A 123 25.56 2.71 6.80
C ARG A 123 26.12 3.60 7.90
N THR A 124 25.57 3.48 9.10
CA THR A 124 26.04 4.24 10.28
C THR A 124 27.18 3.53 10.99
N MET A 125 27.06 2.25 11.34
CA MET A 125 28.13 1.42 11.94
C MET A 125 27.97 -0.07 11.57
N GLY A 126 29.02 -0.89 11.73
CA GLY A 126 28.94 -2.36 11.63
C GLY A 126 29.66 -3.00 10.42
N CYS A 127 29.28 -4.23 10.10
CA CYS A 127 29.88 -5.05 9.04
C CYS A 127 29.57 -4.54 7.62
N LEU A 128 30.26 -5.09 6.61
CA LEU A 128 29.99 -4.78 5.20
C LEU A 128 28.69 -5.43 4.70
N HIS A 129 28.17 -6.46 5.38
CA HIS A 129 26.93 -7.11 5.02
C HIS A 129 25.72 -6.20 5.33
N ILE A 130 24.96 -5.84 4.31
CA ILE A 130 23.76 -5.01 4.42
C ILE A 130 22.57 -5.75 3.82
N ILE A 131 21.51 -5.88 4.61
CA ILE A 131 20.21 -6.39 4.18
C ILE A 131 19.33 -5.18 3.86
N CYS A 132 18.97 -5.01 2.59
CA CYS A 132 18.09 -3.94 2.18
C CYS A 132 16.65 -4.18 2.66
N ARG A 133 15.84 -3.12 2.79
CA ARG A 133 14.39 -3.24 3.07
C ARG A 133 13.63 -4.03 2.00
N CYS A 134 14.18 -4.18 0.80
CA CYS A 134 13.62 -5.03 -0.25
C CYS A 134 13.96 -6.53 -0.09
N GLY A 135 14.72 -6.91 0.96
CA GLY A 135 15.16 -8.28 1.21
C GLY A 135 16.42 -8.71 0.46
N SER A 136 17.04 -7.82 -0.33
CA SER A 136 18.31 -8.13 -1.00
C SER A 136 19.49 -7.89 -0.07
N GLU A 137 20.35 -8.89 0.02
CA GLU A 137 21.58 -8.87 0.81
C GLU A 137 22.75 -8.49 -0.10
N PHE A 138 23.54 -7.49 0.29
CA PHE A 138 24.68 -7.05 -0.51
C PHE A 138 25.81 -6.50 0.36
N CYS A 139 27.01 -6.51 -0.20
CA CYS A 139 28.17 -5.95 0.45
C CYS A 139 28.25 -4.45 0.19
N TYR A 140 28.30 -3.66 1.26
CA TYR A 140 28.45 -2.20 1.20
C TYR A 140 29.83 -1.75 0.71
N GLY A 141 30.85 -2.61 0.79
CA GLY A 141 32.19 -2.30 0.29
C GLY A 141 32.21 -2.26 -1.23
N CYS A 142 31.80 -3.36 -1.86
CA CYS A 142 31.90 -3.56 -3.31
C CYS A 142 30.59 -3.33 -4.07
N GLY A 143 29.43 -3.36 -3.41
CA GLY A 143 28.10 -3.26 -4.04
C GLY A 143 27.59 -4.56 -4.67
N ALA A 144 28.30 -5.68 -4.53
CA ALA A 144 27.89 -6.99 -5.04
C ALA A 144 26.90 -7.67 -4.08
N THR A 145 26.06 -8.56 -4.63
CA THR A 145 25.16 -9.42 -3.86
C THR A 145 25.95 -10.26 -2.85
N TRP A 146 25.42 -10.41 -1.65
CA TRP A 146 26.04 -11.21 -0.60
C TRP A 146 25.82 -12.71 -0.89
N SER A 147 26.90 -13.48 -0.90
CA SER A 147 26.91 -14.93 -1.08
C SER A 147 27.96 -15.55 -0.15
N ASP A 148 27.85 -16.83 0.20
CA ASP A 148 28.81 -17.54 1.07
C ASP A 148 30.26 -17.46 0.56
N THR A 149 30.47 -17.38 -0.75
CA THR A 149 31.78 -17.20 -1.36
C THR A 149 32.30 -15.75 -1.28
N HIS A 150 31.42 -14.77 -1.08
CA HIS A 150 31.78 -13.36 -1.04
C HIS A 150 32.39 -12.94 0.31
N GLU A 151 32.01 -13.60 1.41
CA GLU A 151 32.54 -13.32 2.74
C GLU A 151 34.08 -13.48 2.80
N ALA A 152 34.63 -14.46 2.07
CA ALA A 152 36.07 -14.73 2.02
C ALA A 152 36.85 -13.84 1.03
N GLU A 153 36.22 -13.37 -0.04
CA GLU A 153 36.88 -12.60 -1.11
C GLU A 153 36.78 -11.09 -0.95
N CYS A 154 35.91 -10.58 -0.08
CA CYS A 154 35.75 -9.14 0.11
C CYS A 154 36.92 -8.55 0.94
N LYS A 155 38.08 -8.42 0.30
CA LYS A 155 39.25 -7.71 0.84
C LYS A 155 38.86 -6.26 1.10
N ARG A 156 38.82 -5.91 2.39
CA ARG A 156 38.73 -4.53 2.89
C ARG A 156 39.74 -3.65 2.12
N VAL A 157 39.24 -2.75 1.29
CA VAL A 157 39.94 -1.54 0.84
C VAL A 157 39.39 -0.37 1.64
#